data_AF-A0A838E239-F1
#
_entry.id   AF-A0A838E239-F1
#
_cell.length_a   1.000
_cell.length_b   1.000
_cell.length_c   1.000
_cell.angle_alpha   90.00
_cell.angle_beta   90.00
_cell.angle_gamma   90.00
#
_symmetry.space_group_name_H-M   'P 1'
#
loop_
_entity.id
_entity.type
_entity.pdbx_description
1 polymer ?
#
loop_
_entity_poly.entity_id
_entity_poly.type
_entity_poly.pdbx_seq_one_letter_code
_entity_poly.pdbx_strand_id
1 'polypeptide(L)'
;MDHLVKKDCATSLALILSDLLTINNETALETLRARWLSQEGVHGPLQRSLEENPLKLSPEEIEKRSHTLSAVEKHIREAITEKLHELEVRHTPPVDAALLSSIVKKNYDKIHACILEDLSNTENKADLEAFRVRWIGRQGKIPTLIHELKERSLEEKRELGPLLNALKNSITGSVEEKEQSFEQRRIEGQALRFSHFDVTGYKLPELEGSLHPYTRVVEFVEDIFVSMGFELADGPELETDYYNFEALNIPKDHPARDMQDTFWLTLPGLLMRTHTSSVEIRTMANRKPPLAIVVPGRAYRNESTDASHDFMFMQLEGLFVDKGVSLAHLFATMKSFLQAFFEKKDITLKIRPSYFPFVEPGVEIDMSCPFCTSGCSVCKRTRWIEICGAGLCHPAVLRACGIDPREYSGFAFGFGLTRLVMLKYGITDIRLLHSNKIDFLKQF
;
A
#
# COMPACT_ATOMS: atom_id res chain seq x y z
N MET A 1 -1.68 48.23 -35.86
CA MET A 1 -3.03 48.83 -35.78
C MET A 1 -3.78 48.41 -34.50
N ASP A 2 -3.15 47.72 -33.54
CA ASP A 2 -3.81 47.28 -32.28
C ASP A 2 -3.59 48.17 -31.04
N HIS A 3 -2.83 49.27 -31.15
CA HIS A 3 -2.56 50.16 -30.01
C HIS A 3 -3.45 51.42 -29.94
N LEU A 4 -4.25 51.68 -30.98
CA LEU A 4 -5.16 52.83 -31.02
C LEU A 4 -6.55 52.52 -30.44
N VAL A 5 -6.94 51.24 -30.33
CA VAL A 5 -8.25 50.83 -29.80
C VAL A 5 -8.29 50.83 -28.25
N LYS A 6 -7.16 50.52 -27.58
CA LYS A 6 -7.09 50.43 -26.10
C LYS A 6 -7.29 51.76 -25.37
N LYS A 7 -6.94 52.90 -26.00
CA LYS A 7 -7.17 54.24 -25.41
C LYS A 7 -8.62 54.70 -25.58
N ASP A 8 -9.32 54.25 -26.61
CA ASP A 8 -10.70 54.66 -26.86
C ASP A 8 -11.68 54.01 -25.89
N CYS A 9 -11.41 52.81 -25.40
CA CYS A 9 -12.39 52.05 -24.62
C CYS A 9 -12.60 52.60 -23.21
N ALA A 10 -11.52 52.81 -22.44
CA ALA A 10 -11.59 53.39 -21.09
C ALA A 10 -12.00 54.88 -21.10
N THR A 11 -11.62 55.61 -22.16
CA THR A 11 -11.96 57.03 -22.34
C THR A 11 -13.42 57.18 -22.80
N SER A 12 -13.91 56.30 -23.69
CA SER A 12 -15.33 56.26 -24.09
C SER A 12 -16.23 55.78 -22.96
N LEU A 13 -15.83 54.79 -22.16
CA LEU A 13 -16.58 54.37 -20.97
C LEU A 13 -16.62 55.48 -19.92
N ALA A 14 -15.49 56.14 -19.66
CA ALA A 14 -15.46 57.27 -18.74
C ALA A 14 -16.27 58.47 -19.27
N LEU A 15 -16.29 58.72 -20.59
CA LEU A 15 -17.13 59.75 -21.22
C LEU A 15 -18.60 59.37 -21.17
N ILE A 16 -19.00 58.13 -21.45
CA ILE A 16 -20.40 57.70 -21.43
C ILE A 16 -20.93 57.57 -19.99
N LEU A 17 -20.11 57.08 -19.06
CA LEU A 17 -20.43 57.09 -17.61
C LEU A 17 -20.45 58.52 -17.08
N SER A 18 -19.50 59.37 -17.49
CA SER A 18 -19.51 60.81 -17.15
C SER A 18 -20.76 61.48 -17.71
N ASP A 19 -21.11 61.27 -18.98
CA ASP A 19 -22.28 61.86 -19.65
C ASP A 19 -23.60 61.33 -19.06
N LEU A 20 -23.62 60.08 -18.57
CA LEU A 20 -24.71 59.56 -17.74
C LEU A 20 -24.75 60.22 -16.36
N LEU A 21 -23.60 60.52 -15.75
CA LEU A 21 -23.47 61.08 -14.40
C LEU A 21 -23.55 62.62 -14.34
N THR A 22 -23.33 63.34 -15.44
CA THR A 22 -23.32 64.81 -15.48
C THR A 22 -24.61 65.37 -16.08
N ILE A 23 -25.67 65.36 -15.27
CA ILE A 23 -26.60 66.49 -15.25
C ILE A 23 -26.72 66.91 -13.78
N ASN A 24 -26.15 68.07 -13.48
CA ASN A 24 -26.06 68.75 -12.19
C ASN A 24 -25.19 68.09 -11.11
N ASN A 25 -23.89 68.41 -11.10
CA ASN A 25 -23.20 68.78 -9.85
C ASN A 25 -21.79 69.32 -10.14
N GLU A 26 -21.42 70.40 -9.42
CA GLU A 26 -20.15 71.13 -9.49
C GLU A 26 -18.89 70.23 -9.28
N THR A 27 -19.06 69.01 -8.78
CA THR A 27 -17.99 68.03 -8.52
C THR A 27 -17.32 67.45 -9.78
N ALA A 28 -17.98 67.50 -10.94
CA ALA A 28 -17.38 67.04 -12.20
C ALA A 28 -16.23 67.95 -12.68
N LEU A 29 -16.31 69.25 -12.39
CA LEU A 29 -15.26 70.23 -12.69
C LEU A 29 -14.01 70.00 -11.83
N GLU A 30 -14.17 69.63 -10.56
CA GLU A 30 -13.04 69.29 -9.68
C GLU A 30 -12.33 67.99 -10.09
N THR A 31 -13.08 67.04 -10.65
CA THR A 31 -12.52 65.77 -11.11
C THR A 31 -11.75 65.94 -12.42
N LEU A 32 -12.22 66.82 -13.32
CA LEU A 32 -11.48 67.24 -14.52
C LEU A 32 -10.19 68.00 -14.15
N ARG A 33 -10.23 68.82 -13.10
CA ARG A 33 -9.09 69.55 -12.52
C ARG A 33 -8.00 68.63 -11.98
N ALA A 34 -8.37 67.53 -11.31
CA ALA A 34 -7.43 66.52 -10.83
C ALA A 34 -6.81 65.69 -11.96
N ARG A 35 -7.57 65.42 -13.03
CA ARG A 35 -7.08 64.66 -14.19
C ARG A 35 -6.09 65.45 -15.04
N TRP A 36 -6.31 66.75 -15.23
CA TRP A 36 -5.38 67.63 -15.94
C TRP A 36 -4.01 67.72 -15.24
N LEU A 37 -4.00 67.80 -13.89
CA LEU A 37 -2.79 67.76 -13.06
C LEU A 37 -2.00 66.43 -13.17
N SER A 38 -2.63 65.36 -13.63
CA SER A 38 -1.98 64.04 -13.77
C SER A 38 -1.45 63.74 -15.19
N GLN A 39 -1.89 64.50 -16.21
CA GLN A 39 -1.56 64.21 -17.61
C GLN A 39 -0.44 65.08 -18.20
N GLU A 40 -0.02 66.16 -17.53
CA GLU A 40 1.20 66.90 -17.85
C GLU A 40 2.35 66.40 -16.97
N GLY A 41 3.26 65.62 -17.58
CA GLY A 41 4.27 64.82 -16.89
C GLY A 41 5.29 65.63 -16.08
N VAL A 42 5.41 65.27 -14.80
CA VAL A 42 6.57 65.62 -13.95
C VAL A 42 6.98 64.41 -13.10
N HIS A 43 7.43 63.33 -13.76
CA HIS A 43 8.16 62.24 -13.08
C HIS A 43 9.33 61.77 -13.97
N GLY A 44 10.33 62.64 -14.10
CA GLY A 44 11.54 62.43 -14.91
C GLY A 44 12.85 62.14 -14.15
N PRO A 45 13.07 62.60 -12.90
CA PRO A 45 14.35 62.34 -12.22
C PRO A 45 14.30 61.49 -10.94
N LEU A 46 13.14 61.21 -10.34
CA LEU A 46 13.08 60.57 -9.01
C LEU A 46 13.12 59.03 -9.02
N GLN A 47 12.78 58.40 -10.14
CA GLN A 47 12.70 56.94 -10.24
C GLN A 47 14.07 56.27 -10.52
N ARG A 48 15.07 57.03 -10.99
CA ARG A 48 16.44 56.51 -11.21
C ARG A 48 17.34 56.54 -9.97
N SER A 49 16.93 57.20 -8.90
CA SER A 49 17.75 57.30 -7.67
C SER A 49 17.39 56.28 -6.60
N LEU A 50 16.34 55.48 -6.79
CA LEU A 50 15.82 54.52 -5.80
C LEU A 50 16.19 53.06 -6.09
N GLU A 51 16.80 52.76 -7.24
CA GLU A 51 17.21 51.40 -7.61
C GLU A 51 18.69 51.10 -7.32
N GLU A 52 19.49 52.10 -6.92
CA GLU A 52 20.91 51.91 -6.63
C GLU A 52 21.23 52.24 -5.16
N ASN A 53 21.41 51.17 -4.36
CA ASN A 53 22.16 51.10 -3.08
C ASN A 53 21.35 51.19 -1.75
N PRO A 54 21.18 50.07 -1.01
CA PRO A 54 20.49 50.04 0.27
C PRO A 54 21.49 50.23 1.44
N LEU A 55 21.64 51.46 1.95
CA LEU A 55 22.41 51.71 3.17
C LEU A 55 21.64 52.61 4.15
N LYS A 56 21.58 52.13 5.41
CA LYS A 56 20.90 52.71 6.57
C LYS A 56 21.32 54.17 6.80
N LEU A 57 20.42 55.12 6.62
CA LEU A 57 20.59 56.52 7.01
C LEU A 57 20.21 56.71 8.49
N SER A 58 20.94 57.59 9.19
CA SER A 58 20.73 57.85 10.62
C SER A 58 19.57 58.84 10.86
N PRO A 59 18.90 58.81 12.03
CA PRO A 59 17.74 59.67 12.33
C PRO A 59 17.99 61.18 12.20
N GLU A 60 19.22 61.66 12.42
CA GLU A 60 19.56 63.09 12.35
C GLU A 60 19.62 63.64 10.91
N GLU A 61 19.80 62.80 9.89
CA GLU A 61 19.80 63.22 8.47
C GLU A 61 18.39 63.32 7.88
N ILE A 62 17.42 62.60 8.46
CA ILE A 62 16.00 62.66 8.10
C ILE A 62 15.37 63.98 8.58
N GLU A 63 15.77 64.45 9.77
CA GLU A 63 15.22 65.66 10.38
C GLU A 63 15.66 66.94 9.62
N LYS A 64 16.90 66.99 9.12
CA LYS A 64 17.41 68.11 8.31
C LYS A 64 16.76 68.24 6.93
N ARG A 65 16.20 67.17 6.35
CA ARG A 65 15.54 67.20 5.02
C ARG A 65 14.02 67.43 5.07
N SER A 66 13.39 67.31 6.24
CA SER A 66 11.95 67.60 6.40
C SER A 66 11.65 69.11 6.30
N HIS A 67 12.57 69.96 6.76
CA HIS A 67 12.43 71.42 6.72
C HIS A 67 12.42 72.02 5.31
N THR A 68 12.98 71.32 4.30
CA THR A 68 13.00 71.76 2.90
C THR A 68 11.74 71.41 2.13
N LEU A 69 11.01 70.34 2.50
CA LEU A 69 9.75 69.93 1.85
C LEU A 69 8.57 70.86 2.20
N SER A 70 8.51 71.34 3.45
CA SER A 70 7.46 72.28 3.89
C SER A 70 7.54 73.64 3.17
N ALA A 71 8.73 74.09 2.80
CA ALA A 71 8.93 75.36 2.08
C ALA A 71 8.47 75.29 0.61
N VAL A 72 8.61 74.13 -0.04
CA VAL A 72 8.18 73.90 -1.43
C VAL A 72 6.65 73.75 -1.52
N GLU A 73 6.03 73.10 -0.53
CA GLU A 73 4.57 72.92 -0.48
C GLU A 73 3.83 74.26 -0.31
N LYS A 74 4.43 75.20 0.43
CA LYS A 74 3.87 76.55 0.62
C LYS A 74 3.89 77.37 -0.67
N HIS A 75 4.97 77.32 -1.44
CA HIS A 75 5.11 78.07 -2.70
C HIS A 75 4.15 77.57 -3.79
N ILE A 76 3.88 76.26 -3.86
CA ILE A 76 2.95 75.68 -4.83
C ILE A 76 1.50 76.07 -4.51
N ARG A 77 1.13 76.15 -3.23
CA ARG A 77 -0.21 76.62 -2.81
C ARG A 77 -0.45 78.09 -3.15
N GLU A 78 0.54 78.95 -2.94
CA GLU A 78 0.44 80.39 -3.23
C GLU A 78 0.25 80.63 -4.76
N ALA A 79 1.01 79.91 -5.61
CA ALA A 79 0.90 80.03 -7.07
C ALA A 79 -0.42 79.49 -7.67
N ILE A 80 -1.04 78.48 -7.06
CA ILE A 80 -2.33 77.93 -7.51
C ILE A 80 -3.48 78.87 -7.16
N THR A 81 -3.41 79.54 -6.00
CA THR A 81 -4.46 80.43 -5.52
C THR A 81 -4.54 81.72 -6.37
N GLU A 82 -3.39 82.23 -6.80
CA GLU A 82 -3.29 83.42 -7.65
C GLU A 82 -3.91 83.19 -9.05
N LYS A 83 -3.76 81.98 -9.61
CA LYS A 83 -4.26 81.63 -10.96
C LYS A 83 -5.74 81.27 -11.02
N LEU A 84 -6.32 80.89 -9.88
CA LEU A 84 -7.75 80.63 -9.76
C LEU A 84 -8.58 81.91 -9.64
N HIS A 85 -7.95 83.00 -9.21
CA HIS A 85 -8.61 84.30 -9.13
C HIS A 85 -8.75 84.97 -10.51
N GLU A 86 -8.00 84.52 -11.53
CA GLU A 86 -8.05 85.05 -12.90
C GLU A 86 -9.18 84.46 -13.79
N LEU A 87 -9.88 83.39 -13.38
CA LEU A 87 -10.73 82.57 -14.28
C LEU A 87 -12.25 82.54 -13.99
N GLU A 88 -12.85 83.61 -13.45
CA GLU A 88 -14.31 83.71 -13.27
C GLU A 88 -15.11 83.73 -14.60
N VAL A 89 -15.81 82.64 -15.02
CA VAL A 89 -16.92 82.72 -16.02
C VAL A 89 -17.97 81.56 -15.94
N ARG A 90 -19.20 81.93 -15.52
CA ARG A 90 -20.59 81.68 -16.04
C ARG A 90 -21.23 80.27 -16.20
N HIS A 91 -22.47 80.17 -15.69
CA HIS A 91 -23.49 79.10 -15.83
C HIS A 91 -24.07 78.92 -17.26
N THR A 92 -24.41 77.67 -17.63
CA THR A 92 -25.32 77.27 -18.73
C THR A 92 -26.30 76.15 -18.29
N PRO A 93 -27.54 76.05 -18.83
CA PRO A 93 -28.64 75.19 -18.34
C PRO A 93 -28.65 73.74 -18.94
N PRO A 94 -29.46 72.78 -18.39
CA PRO A 94 -29.30 71.33 -18.62
C PRO A 94 -29.92 70.79 -19.92
N VAL A 95 -29.36 69.66 -20.39
CA VAL A 95 -29.62 68.96 -21.68
C VAL A 95 -30.81 67.98 -21.59
N ASP A 96 -31.54 67.83 -22.69
CA ASP A 96 -32.82 67.12 -22.87
C ASP A 96 -32.71 65.56 -22.85
N ALA A 97 -33.64 64.88 -22.17
CA ALA A 97 -33.58 63.44 -21.82
C ALA A 97 -33.67 62.47 -23.01
N ALA A 98 -34.20 62.91 -24.15
CA ALA A 98 -34.32 62.08 -25.36
C ALA A 98 -32.95 61.74 -26.01
N LEU A 99 -31.93 62.59 -25.80
CA LEU A 99 -30.59 62.40 -26.37
C LEU A 99 -29.81 61.31 -25.61
N LEU A 100 -30.05 61.17 -24.30
CA LEU A 100 -29.40 60.20 -23.42
C LEU A 100 -29.82 58.75 -23.75
N SER A 101 -31.12 58.49 -23.98
CA SER A 101 -31.59 57.16 -24.41
C SER A 101 -30.97 56.72 -25.75
N SER A 102 -30.83 57.67 -26.69
CA SER A 102 -30.19 57.44 -28.00
C SER A 102 -28.71 57.08 -27.89
N ILE A 103 -27.96 57.70 -26.98
CA ILE A 103 -26.52 57.49 -26.81
C ILE A 103 -26.23 56.14 -26.13
N VAL A 104 -27.04 55.71 -25.17
CA VAL A 104 -26.82 54.44 -24.46
C VAL A 104 -27.12 53.24 -25.35
N LYS A 105 -28.19 53.27 -26.15
CA LYS A 105 -28.47 52.23 -27.16
C LYS A 105 -27.35 52.09 -28.19
N LYS A 106 -26.72 53.20 -28.61
CA LYS A 106 -25.64 53.19 -29.61
C LYS A 106 -24.29 52.72 -29.07
N ASN A 107 -24.12 52.68 -27.75
CA ASN A 107 -22.86 52.36 -27.08
C ASN A 107 -22.88 51.07 -26.25
N TYR A 108 -24.04 50.42 -26.08
CA TYR A 108 -24.17 49.14 -25.37
C TYR A 108 -23.20 48.08 -25.92
N ASP A 109 -23.18 47.89 -27.25
CA ASP A 109 -22.32 46.89 -27.89
C ASP A 109 -20.82 47.19 -27.69
N LYS A 110 -20.46 48.48 -27.66
CA LYS A 110 -19.07 48.90 -27.41
C LYS A 110 -18.66 48.67 -25.96
N ILE A 111 -19.55 48.95 -25.00
CA ILE A 111 -19.31 48.73 -23.57
C ILE A 111 -19.20 47.23 -23.27
N HIS A 112 -20.11 46.44 -23.84
CA HIS A 112 -20.09 44.98 -23.72
C HIS A 112 -18.80 44.39 -24.30
N ALA A 113 -18.40 44.80 -25.51
CA ALA A 113 -17.14 44.37 -26.12
C ALA A 113 -15.91 44.78 -25.28
N CYS A 114 -15.90 45.97 -24.69
CA CYS A 114 -14.82 46.44 -23.82
C CYS A 114 -14.65 45.58 -22.58
N ILE A 115 -15.77 45.26 -21.91
CA ILE A 115 -15.77 44.47 -20.68
C ILE A 115 -15.33 43.03 -20.98
N LEU A 116 -15.72 42.49 -22.14
CA LEU A 116 -15.25 41.19 -22.60
C LEU A 116 -13.76 41.20 -22.99
N GLU A 117 -13.22 42.29 -23.54
CA GLU A 117 -11.78 42.44 -23.78
C GLU A 117 -11.01 42.50 -22.44
N ASP A 118 -11.48 43.27 -21.47
CA ASP A 118 -10.91 43.31 -20.12
C ASP A 118 -10.96 41.92 -19.45
N LEU A 119 -12.06 41.19 -19.62
CA LEU A 119 -12.19 39.81 -19.14
C LEU A 119 -11.19 38.90 -19.86
N SER A 120 -10.97 39.07 -21.16
CA SER A 120 -10.02 38.27 -21.93
C SER A 120 -8.57 38.44 -21.45
N ASN A 121 -8.22 39.64 -20.96
CA ASN A 121 -6.90 39.98 -20.44
C ASN A 121 -6.60 39.43 -19.02
N THR A 122 -7.56 38.82 -18.32
CA THR A 122 -7.29 38.17 -17.02
C THR A 122 -6.51 36.86 -17.22
N GLU A 123 -5.31 36.74 -16.67
CA GLU A 123 -4.41 35.60 -16.89
C GLU A 123 -4.40 34.58 -15.74
N ASN A 124 -4.79 35.01 -14.53
CA ASN A 124 -4.81 34.15 -13.35
C ASN A 124 -6.11 34.32 -12.51
N LYS A 125 -6.31 33.45 -11.51
CA LYS A 125 -7.50 33.50 -10.63
C LYS A 125 -7.60 34.81 -9.82
N ALA A 126 -6.46 35.42 -9.45
CA ALA A 126 -6.46 36.68 -8.73
C ALA A 126 -6.93 37.85 -9.62
N ASP A 127 -6.54 37.85 -10.90
CA ASP A 127 -6.98 38.83 -11.89
C ASP A 127 -8.47 38.68 -12.19
N LEU A 128 -8.97 37.43 -12.29
CA LEU A 128 -10.39 37.16 -12.50
C LEU A 128 -11.23 37.61 -11.30
N GLU A 129 -10.76 37.40 -10.08
CA GLU A 129 -11.44 37.88 -8.87
C GLU A 129 -11.40 39.42 -8.78
N ALA A 130 -10.27 40.03 -9.12
CA ALA A 130 -10.16 41.50 -9.21
C ALA A 130 -11.11 42.09 -10.27
N PHE A 131 -11.27 41.41 -11.41
CA PHE A 131 -12.26 41.76 -12.44
C PHE A 131 -13.70 41.61 -11.91
N ARG A 132 -14.00 40.48 -11.27
CA ARG A 132 -15.32 40.19 -10.68
C ARG A 132 -15.72 41.23 -9.64
N VAL A 133 -14.82 41.57 -8.72
CA VAL A 133 -15.05 42.61 -7.70
C VAL A 133 -15.28 43.98 -8.34
N ARG A 134 -14.48 44.34 -9.36
CA ARG A 134 -14.54 45.63 -10.06
C ARG A 134 -15.84 45.83 -10.85
N TRP A 135 -16.33 44.79 -11.53
CA TRP A 135 -17.46 44.91 -12.46
C TRP A 135 -18.78 44.38 -11.88
N ILE A 136 -18.77 43.24 -11.18
CA ILE A 136 -19.97 42.49 -10.73
C ILE A 136 -20.17 42.58 -9.20
N GLY A 137 -19.12 42.92 -8.44
CA GLY A 137 -19.16 42.98 -6.98
C GLY A 137 -20.22 43.94 -6.43
N ARG A 138 -20.54 43.85 -5.12
CA ARG A 138 -21.61 44.66 -4.49
C ARG A 138 -21.45 46.18 -4.67
N GLN A 139 -20.21 46.66 -4.81
CA GLN A 139 -19.84 48.05 -5.11
C GLN A 139 -19.22 48.20 -6.52
N GLY A 140 -19.45 47.23 -7.39
CA GLY A 140 -18.89 47.18 -8.74
C GLY A 140 -19.62 48.11 -9.70
N LYS A 141 -19.00 48.38 -10.83
CA LYS A 141 -19.52 49.34 -11.82
C LYS A 141 -20.93 48.99 -12.33
N ILE A 142 -21.25 47.70 -12.53
CA ILE A 142 -22.57 47.28 -13.05
C ILE A 142 -23.67 47.46 -11.98
N PRO A 143 -23.50 47.01 -10.72
CA PRO A 143 -24.48 47.30 -9.67
C PRO A 143 -24.66 48.78 -9.34
N THR A 144 -23.61 49.61 -9.42
CA THR A 144 -23.71 51.06 -9.23
C THR A 144 -24.56 51.71 -10.33
N LEU A 145 -24.34 51.33 -11.59
CA LEU A 145 -25.18 51.74 -12.72
C LEU A 145 -26.66 51.32 -12.55
N ILE A 146 -26.91 50.13 -12.00
CA ILE A 146 -28.26 49.64 -11.69
C ILE A 146 -28.88 50.41 -10.50
N HIS A 147 -28.06 50.93 -9.58
CA HIS A 147 -28.53 51.73 -8.46
C HIS A 147 -28.92 53.15 -8.90
N GLU A 148 -28.10 53.79 -9.73
CA GLU A 148 -28.32 55.13 -10.29
C GLU A 148 -29.57 55.21 -11.19
N LEU A 149 -29.99 54.07 -11.75
CA LEU A 149 -31.28 53.92 -12.43
C LEU A 149 -32.48 54.31 -11.56
N LYS A 150 -32.39 54.25 -10.22
CA LYS A 150 -33.50 54.61 -9.32
C LYS A 150 -33.88 56.08 -9.39
N GLU A 151 -32.95 56.96 -9.74
CA GLU A 151 -33.15 58.42 -9.77
C GLU A 151 -33.65 58.92 -11.13
N ARG A 152 -33.87 58.01 -12.10
CA ARG A 152 -34.28 58.33 -13.47
C ARG A 152 -35.79 58.30 -13.71
N SER A 153 -36.22 58.89 -14.82
CA SER A 153 -37.63 58.96 -15.24
C SER A 153 -38.21 57.57 -15.54
N LEU A 154 -39.54 57.46 -15.58
CA LEU A 154 -40.23 56.18 -15.75
C LEU A 154 -40.03 55.61 -17.16
N GLU A 155 -39.88 56.47 -18.17
CA GLU A 155 -39.54 56.08 -19.55
C GLU A 155 -38.11 55.54 -19.66
N GLU A 156 -37.12 56.21 -19.04
CA GLU A 156 -35.70 55.79 -19.07
C GLU A 156 -35.50 54.44 -18.37
N LYS A 157 -36.18 54.21 -17.25
CA LYS A 157 -36.15 52.94 -16.52
C LYS A 157 -36.67 51.76 -17.35
N ARG A 158 -37.68 51.98 -18.21
CA ARG A 158 -38.26 50.94 -19.07
C ARG A 158 -37.32 50.50 -20.19
N GLU A 159 -36.49 51.40 -20.71
CA GLU A 159 -35.55 51.08 -21.80
C GLU A 159 -34.19 50.59 -21.31
N LEU A 160 -33.64 51.19 -20.25
CA LEU A 160 -32.27 50.92 -19.77
C LEU A 160 -32.20 49.72 -18.81
N GLY A 161 -33.27 49.44 -18.07
CA GLY A 161 -33.32 48.31 -17.12
C GLY A 161 -33.07 46.95 -17.76
N PRO A 162 -33.75 46.58 -18.86
CA PRO A 162 -33.53 45.31 -19.55
C PRO A 162 -32.11 45.18 -20.11
N LEU A 163 -31.54 46.26 -20.67
CA LEU A 163 -30.19 46.26 -21.22
C LEU A 163 -29.13 46.06 -20.13
N LEU A 164 -29.22 46.76 -19.00
CA LEU A 164 -28.27 46.60 -17.90
C LEU A 164 -28.35 45.22 -17.22
N ASN A 165 -29.55 44.63 -17.16
CA ASN A 165 -29.72 43.25 -16.70
C ASN A 165 -29.14 42.24 -17.70
N ALA A 166 -29.32 42.46 -19.01
CA ALA A 166 -28.71 41.63 -20.05
C ALA A 166 -27.16 41.70 -20.01
N LEU A 167 -26.61 42.90 -19.83
CA LEU A 167 -25.17 43.12 -19.64
C LEU A 167 -24.66 42.37 -18.42
N LYS A 168 -25.32 42.52 -17.27
CA LYS A 168 -24.96 41.83 -16.03
C LYS A 168 -24.95 40.30 -16.23
N ASN A 169 -26.01 39.76 -16.82
CA ASN A 169 -26.13 38.31 -17.01
C ASN A 169 -25.09 37.77 -17.99
N SER A 170 -24.84 38.47 -19.09
CA SER A 170 -23.84 38.06 -20.07
C SER A 170 -22.42 38.07 -19.49
N ILE A 171 -22.03 39.15 -18.79
CA ILE A 171 -20.71 39.24 -18.16
C ILE A 171 -20.55 38.24 -17.02
N THR A 172 -21.62 37.96 -16.25
CA THR A 172 -21.61 36.91 -15.22
C THR A 172 -21.37 35.53 -15.85
N GLY A 173 -22.09 35.20 -16.92
CA GLY A 173 -21.88 33.94 -17.65
C GLY A 173 -20.46 33.79 -18.19
N SER A 174 -19.89 34.85 -18.80
CA SER A 174 -18.51 34.80 -19.30
C SER A 174 -17.46 34.68 -18.19
N VAL A 175 -17.71 35.27 -17.01
CA VAL A 175 -16.84 35.10 -15.83
C VAL A 175 -16.89 33.65 -15.33
N GLU A 176 -18.08 33.05 -15.25
CA GLU A 176 -18.25 31.65 -14.85
C GLU A 176 -17.56 30.68 -15.84
N GLU A 177 -17.71 30.91 -17.15
CA GLU A 177 -17.02 30.13 -18.19
C GLU A 177 -15.49 30.23 -18.06
N LYS A 178 -14.98 31.43 -17.81
CA LYS A 178 -13.54 31.65 -17.64
C LYS A 178 -13.01 31.04 -16.33
N GLU A 179 -13.81 31.05 -15.26
CA GLU A 179 -13.51 30.37 -14.00
C GLU A 179 -13.40 28.86 -14.20
N GLN A 180 -14.36 28.24 -14.92
CA GLN A 180 -14.32 26.82 -15.27
C GLN A 180 -13.09 26.47 -16.12
N SER A 181 -12.72 27.31 -17.10
CA SER A 181 -11.51 27.14 -17.90
C SER A 181 -10.22 27.14 -17.07
N PHE A 182 -10.12 27.99 -16.05
CA PHE A 182 -8.96 28.00 -15.16
C PHE A 182 -8.91 26.76 -14.27
N GLU A 183 -10.06 26.29 -13.79
CA GLU A 183 -10.13 25.10 -12.97
C GLU A 183 -9.76 23.83 -13.75
N GLN A 184 -10.23 23.71 -14.99
CA GLN A 184 -9.87 22.60 -15.88
C GLN A 184 -8.36 22.56 -16.17
N ARG A 185 -7.75 23.71 -16.51
CA ARG A 185 -6.29 23.82 -16.71
C ARG A 185 -5.50 23.46 -15.45
N ARG A 186 -6.01 23.78 -14.26
CA ARG A 186 -5.39 23.42 -12.99
C ARG A 186 -5.41 21.89 -12.78
N ILE A 187 -6.54 21.26 -13.03
CA ILE A 187 -6.72 19.80 -12.90
C ILE A 187 -5.81 19.07 -13.90
N GLU A 188 -5.80 19.48 -15.16
CA GLU A 188 -4.94 18.90 -16.19
C GLU A 188 -3.45 19.09 -15.87
N GLY A 189 -3.06 20.27 -15.40
CA GLY A 189 -1.69 20.54 -14.94
C GLY A 189 -1.28 19.68 -13.73
N GLN A 190 -2.21 19.37 -12.82
CA GLN A 190 -1.96 18.42 -11.72
C GLN A 190 -1.87 16.99 -12.23
N ALA A 191 -2.78 16.55 -13.10
CA ALA A 191 -2.76 15.22 -13.68
C ALA A 191 -1.46 14.96 -14.47
N LEU A 192 -0.96 15.94 -15.22
CA LEU A 192 0.33 15.86 -15.94
C LEU A 192 1.55 15.78 -15.00
N ARG A 193 1.49 16.40 -13.81
CA ARG A 193 2.54 16.27 -12.80
C ARG A 193 2.60 14.86 -12.22
N PHE A 194 1.45 14.20 -12.08
CA PHE A 194 1.35 12.84 -11.58
C PHE A 194 1.35 11.77 -12.68
N SER A 195 1.27 12.13 -13.96
CA SER A 195 1.23 11.17 -15.08
C SER A 195 2.53 10.38 -15.25
N HIS A 196 3.63 10.88 -14.68
CA HIS A 196 4.94 10.24 -14.69
C HIS A 196 5.27 9.59 -13.33
N PHE A 197 4.31 9.53 -12.39
CA PHE A 197 4.52 8.83 -11.13
C PHE A 197 4.44 7.32 -11.38
N ASP A 198 5.59 6.66 -11.30
CA ASP A 198 5.68 5.22 -11.40
C ASP A 198 5.22 4.56 -10.10
N VAL A 199 3.96 4.12 -10.08
CA VAL A 199 3.37 3.36 -8.97
C VAL A 199 4.07 2.01 -8.72
N THR A 200 4.93 1.55 -9.64
CA THR A 200 5.74 0.33 -9.51
C THR A 200 7.18 0.60 -9.06
N GLY A 201 7.61 1.88 -9.05
CA GLY A 201 9.01 2.27 -8.83
C GLY A 201 9.54 2.02 -7.41
N TYR A 202 8.64 1.80 -6.44
CA TYR A 202 9.02 1.41 -5.09
C TYR A 202 7.99 0.47 -4.45
N LYS A 203 8.34 -0.81 -4.36
CA LYS A 203 7.71 -1.75 -3.44
C LYS A 203 8.68 -1.96 -2.27
N LEU A 204 8.23 -1.71 -1.03
CA LEU A 204 8.98 -2.15 0.15
C LEU A 204 9.25 -3.66 0.00
N PRO A 205 10.47 -4.15 0.24
CA PRO A 205 10.71 -5.58 0.25
C PRO A 205 9.87 -6.21 1.36
N GLU A 206 8.76 -6.83 0.99
CA GLU A 206 8.03 -7.74 1.86
C GLU A 206 8.93 -8.96 2.04
N LEU A 207 9.50 -9.11 3.23
CA LEU A 207 10.22 -10.32 3.59
C LEU A 207 9.19 -11.41 3.89
N GLU A 208 8.85 -12.17 2.86
CA GLU A 208 8.08 -13.40 3.05
C GLU A 208 8.95 -14.42 3.78
N GLY A 209 8.42 -14.95 4.90
CA GLY A 209 9.04 -16.06 5.60
C GLY A 209 8.68 -17.39 4.94
N SER A 210 9.56 -18.38 5.06
CA SER A 210 9.24 -19.77 4.70
C SER A 210 9.30 -20.67 5.93
N LEU A 211 8.47 -21.72 5.91
CA LEU A 211 8.60 -22.82 6.86
C LEU A 211 9.77 -23.71 6.43
N HIS A 212 10.44 -24.30 7.42
CA HIS A 212 11.48 -25.28 7.15
C HIS A 212 10.89 -26.48 6.38
N PRO A 213 11.62 -27.11 5.43
CA PRO A 213 11.15 -28.30 4.72
C PRO A 213 10.65 -29.43 5.62
N TYR A 214 11.27 -29.59 6.80
CA TYR A 214 10.79 -30.50 7.84
C TYR A 214 9.37 -30.14 8.28
N THR A 215 9.14 -28.89 8.69
CA THR A 215 7.85 -28.44 9.20
C THR A 215 6.75 -28.65 8.16
N ARG A 216 6.97 -28.25 6.90
CA ARG A 216 5.98 -28.44 5.83
C ARG A 216 5.61 -29.90 5.61
N VAL A 217 6.59 -30.80 5.70
CA VAL A 217 6.38 -32.24 5.50
C VAL A 217 5.77 -32.90 6.73
N VAL A 218 6.17 -32.48 7.94
CA VAL A 218 5.56 -32.93 9.19
C VAL A 218 4.08 -32.59 9.16
N GLU A 219 3.71 -31.32 8.98
CA GLU A 219 2.31 -30.87 8.92
C GLU A 219 1.52 -31.64 7.86
N PHE A 220 2.10 -31.82 6.67
CA PHE A 220 1.42 -32.56 5.59
C PHE A 220 1.22 -34.06 5.92
N VAL A 221 2.18 -34.70 6.58
CA VAL A 221 2.05 -36.11 6.97
C VAL A 221 1.08 -36.25 8.14
N GLU A 222 1.13 -35.34 9.11
CA GLU A 222 0.17 -35.25 10.21
C GLU A 222 -1.26 -35.15 9.68
N ASP A 223 -1.53 -34.25 8.72
CA ASP A 223 -2.84 -34.10 8.08
C ASP A 223 -3.33 -35.41 7.45
N ILE A 224 -2.45 -36.15 6.77
CA ILE A 224 -2.80 -37.45 6.16
C ILE A 224 -3.22 -38.45 7.24
N PHE A 225 -2.44 -38.60 8.31
CA PHE A 225 -2.75 -39.57 9.37
C PHE A 225 -3.97 -39.16 10.19
N VAL A 226 -4.12 -37.88 10.50
CA VAL A 226 -5.32 -37.33 11.17
C VAL A 226 -6.57 -37.59 10.34
N SER A 227 -6.50 -37.45 9.02
CA SER A 227 -7.63 -37.78 8.12
C SER A 227 -8.02 -39.26 8.14
N MET A 228 -7.09 -40.14 8.52
CA MET A 228 -7.34 -41.58 8.72
C MET A 228 -7.79 -41.93 10.16
N GLY A 229 -7.92 -40.93 11.04
CA GLY A 229 -8.36 -41.12 12.43
C GLY A 229 -7.23 -41.38 13.43
N PHE A 230 -5.97 -41.16 13.05
CA PHE A 230 -4.85 -41.21 13.99
C PHE A 230 -4.75 -39.90 14.78
N GLU A 231 -4.37 -40.01 16.04
CA GLU A 231 -4.05 -38.87 16.90
C GLU A 231 -2.55 -38.57 16.84
N LEU A 232 -2.20 -37.30 17.00
CA LEU A 232 -0.79 -36.90 17.15
C LEU A 232 -0.34 -37.16 18.59
N ALA A 233 0.79 -37.83 18.75
CA ALA A 233 1.43 -38.03 20.03
C ALA A 233 2.88 -37.50 19.99
N ASP A 234 3.30 -36.91 21.10
CA ASP A 234 4.64 -36.37 21.29
C ASP A 234 5.19 -36.84 22.64
N GLY A 235 6.51 -36.82 22.78
CA GLY A 235 7.19 -37.23 23.98
C GLY A 235 8.63 -36.76 24.04
N PRO A 236 9.30 -37.00 25.18
CA PRO A 236 10.62 -36.44 25.43
C PRO A 236 11.67 -37.01 24.44
N GLU A 237 12.64 -36.17 24.08
CA GLU A 237 13.82 -36.59 23.30
C GLU A 237 14.88 -37.28 24.19
N LEU A 238 14.94 -36.89 25.45
CA LEU A 238 15.73 -37.55 26.49
C LEU A 238 14.90 -38.68 27.10
N GLU A 239 15.41 -39.89 27.01
CA GLU A 239 14.70 -41.09 27.42
C GLU A 239 15.46 -41.94 28.42
N THR A 240 14.71 -42.85 29.05
CA THR A 240 15.26 -43.92 29.88
C THR A 240 15.53 -45.16 29.04
N ASP A 241 16.49 -45.98 29.48
CA ASP A 241 16.77 -47.31 28.92
C ASP A 241 15.50 -48.19 28.81
N TYR A 242 14.60 -48.10 29.80
CA TYR A 242 13.37 -48.88 29.83
C TYR A 242 12.44 -48.54 28.65
N TYR A 243 12.10 -47.27 28.47
CA TYR A 243 11.16 -46.83 27.42
C TYR A 243 11.76 -46.93 26.01
N ASN A 244 13.07 -46.72 25.87
CA ASN A 244 13.72 -46.77 24.56
C ASN A 244 14.08 -48.21 24.14
N PHE A 245 14.26 -49.17 25.06
CA PHE A 245 14.70 -50.52 24.71
C PHE A 245 13.93 -51.64 25.41
N GLU A 246 13.98 -51.71 26.74
CA GLU A 246 13.48 -52.91 27.45
C GLU A 246 12.00 -53.17 27.20
N ALA A 247 11.16 -52.12 27.23
CA ALA A 247 9.73 -52.22 26.96
C ALA A 247 9.41 -52.58 25.51
N LEU A 248 10.35 -52.34 24.59
CA LEU A 248 10.30 -52.74 23.18
C LEU A 248 10.89 -54.14 22.95
N ASN A 249 10.97 -54.96 24.00
CA ASN A 249 11.49 -56.32 23.94
C ASN A 249 12.98 -56.38 23.53
N ILE A 250 13.75 -55.36 23.92
CA ILE A 250 15.19 -55.25 23.68
C ILE A 250 15.93 -55.30 25.03
N PRO A 251 16.25 -56.50 25.56
CA PRO A 251 17.00 -56.64 26.81
C PRO A 251 18.44 -56.12 26.68
N LYS A 252 19.13 -55.92 27.82
CA LYS A 252 20.45 -55.25 27.90
C LYS A 252 21.56 -55.89 27.09
N ASP A 253 21.47 -57.19 26.90
CA ASP A 253 22.41 -58.05 26.16
C ASP A 253 21.98 -58.29 24.71
N HIS A 254 20.93 -57.62 24.22
CA HIS A 254 20.41 -57.82 22.88
C HIS A 254 21.24 -57.08 21.81
N PRO A 255 21.65 -57.74 20.71
CA PRO A 255 22.45 -57.11 19.65
C PRO A 255 21.81 -55.88 19.00
N ALA A 256 20.47 -55.81 19.00
CA ALA A 256 19.74 -54.65 18.48
C ALA A 256 20.05 -53.34 19.22
N ARG A 257 20.63 -53.37 20.43
CA ARG A 257 21.09 -52.15 21.12
C ARG A 257 22.31 -51.55 20.43
N ASP A 258 23.26 -52.40 20.06
CA ASP A 258 24.48 -51.98 19.37
C ASP A 258 24.16 -51.43 17.98
N MET A 259 23.11 -51.94 17.32
CA MET A 259 22.66 -51.45 16.01
C MET A 259 22.11 -50.02 16.01
N GLN A 260 21.88 -49.41 17.18
CA GLN A 260 21.28 -48.08 17.30
C GLN A 260 22.29 -46.98 17.60
N ASP A 261 23.58 -47.32 17.81
CA ASP A 261 24.66 -46.36 18.06
C ASP A 261 24.26 -45.25 19.05
N THR A 262 23.76 -45.63 20.23
CA THR A 262 23.04 -44.71 21.13
C THR A 262 23.94 -43.68 21.81
N PHE A 263 23.47 -42.42 21.89
CA PHE A 263 24.07 -41.40 22.76
C PHE A 263 23.63 -41.60 24.23
N TRP A 264 24.48 -42.24 25.01
CA TRP A 264 24.31 -42.39 26.46
C TRP A 264 24.75 -41.14 27.21
N LEU A 265 23.99 -40.74 28.22
CA LEU A 265 24.33 -39.60 29.07
C LEU A 265 25.17 -40.04 30.27
N THR A 266 25.89 -39.09 30.85
CA THR A 266 26.66 -39.32 32.08
C THR A 266 25.77 -39.62 33.29
N LEU A 267 24.49 -39.20 33.24
CA LEU A 267 23.48 -39.59 34.21
C LEU A 267 23.06 -41.04 33.95
N PRO A 268 23.21 -41.96 34.93
CA PRO A 268 22.95 -43.37 34.74
C PRO A 268 21.52 -43.67 34.23
N GLY A 269 21.42 -44.49 33.19
CA GLY A 269 20.14 -44.97 32.64
C GLY A 269 19.40 -43.98 31.74
N LEU A 270 20.00 -42.82 31.43
CA LEU A 270 19.46 -41.84 30.50
C LEU A 270 20.23 -41.81 29.18
N LEU A 271 19.50 -41.57 28.09
CA LEU A 271 20.01 -41.55 26.72
C LEU A 271 19.21 -40.56 25.86
N MET A 272 19.75 -40.18 24.71
CA MET A 272 18.96 -39.54 23.65
C MET A 272 18.22 -40.63 22.86
N ARG A 273 16.91 -40.50 22.67
CA ARG A 273 16.10 -41.53 22.02
C ARG A 273 16.60 -41.86 20.61
N THR A 274 16.65 -43.15 20.29
CA THR A 274 17.13 -43.66 18.99
C THR A 274 16.03 -43.83 17.95
N HIS A 275 14.78 -43.74 18.43
CA HIS A 275 13.53 -43.87 17.69
C HIS A 275 12.37 -43.28 18.51
N THR A 276 11.22 -43.05 17.87
CA THR A 276 10.06 -42.41 18.53
C THR A 276 9.09 -43.41 19.16
N SER A 277 9.35 -44.72 19.03
CA SER A 277 8.58 -45.81 19.69
C SER A 277 8.57 -45.75 21.21
N SER A 278 9.49 -45.02 21.84
CA SER A 278 9.39 -44.76 23.28
C SER A 278 8.06 -44.06 23.66
N VAL A 279 7.55 -43.20 22.76
CA VAL A 279 6.25 -42.54 22.92
C VAL A 279 5.09 -43.50 22.72
N GLU A 280 5.23 -44.50 21.84
CA GLU A 280 4.25 -45.58 21.69
C GLU A 280 4.08 -46.37 22.99
N ILE A 281 5.20 -46.76 23.61
CA ILE A 281 5.19 -47.43 24.93
C ILE A 281 4.52 -46.55 25.98
N ARG A 282 4.91 -45.27 26.07
CA ARG A 282 4.30 -44.32 27.03
C ARG A 282 2.80 -44.18 26.80
N THR A 283 2.35 -44.14 25.55
CA THR A 283 0.94 -44.03 25.22
C THR A 283 0.19 -45.28 25.65
N MET A 284 0.69 -46.47 25.28
CA MET A 284 0.07 -47.74 25.67
C MET A 284 0.06 -47.96 27.19
N ALA A 285 1.09 -47.52 27.91
CA ALA A 285 1.15 -47.63 29.36
C ALA A 285 0.13 -46.73 30.09
N ASN A 286 -0.25 -45.59 29.49
CA ASN A 286 -1.14 -44.60 30.11
C ASN A 286 -2.58 -44.64 29.59
N ARG A 287 -2.83 -45.29 28.44
CA ARG A 287 -4.14 -45.34 27.78
C ARG A 287 -4.45 -46.75 27.33
N LYS A 288 -5.71 -47.16 27.50
CA LYS A 288 -6.19 -48.47 27.02
C LYS A 288 -6.62 -48.38 25.56
N PRO A 289 -6.51 -49.48 24.78
CA PRO A 289 -7.07 -49.57 23.43
C PRO A 289 -8.58 -49.26 23.36
N PRO A 290 -9.08 -48.76 22.21
CA PRO A 290 -8.37 -48.58 20.94
C PRO A 290 -7.37 -47.41 20.95
N LEU A 291 -6.23 -47.60 20.29
CA LEU A 291 -5.20 -46.58 20.11
C LEU A 291 -4.84 -46.48 18.63
N ALA A 292 -4.87 -45.26 18.08
CA ALA A 292 -4.35 -44.93 16.76
C ALA A 292 -3.51 -43.66 16.91
N ILE A 293 -2.19 -43.78 16.91
CA ILE A 293 -1.30 -42.62 17.11
C ILE A 293 -0.22 -42.57 16.03
N VAL A 294 0.21 -41.36 15.72
CA VAL A 294 1.41 -41.08 14.93
C VAL A 294 2.33 -40.16 15.73
N VAL A 295 3.63 -40.44 15.67
CA VAL A 295 4.67 -39.83 16.50
C VAL A 295 5.79 -39.29 15.62
N PRO A 296 5.61 -38.10 15.03
CA PRO A 296 6.71 -37.39 14.40
C PRO A 296 7.67 -36.87 15.48
N GLY A 297 8.97 -37.00 15.27
CA GLY A 297 9.93 -36.48 16.24
C GLY A 297 11.39 -36.69 15.85
N ARG A 298 12.26 -35.95 16.54
CA ARG A 298 13.72 -36.12 16.40
C ARG A 298 14.18 -37.42 17.04
N ALA A 299 15.05 -38.13 16.36
CA ALA A 299 15.79 -39.29 16.86
C ALA A 299 17.30 -39.04 16.70
N TYR A 300 18.09 -39.71 17.51
CA TYR A 300 19.53 -39.48 17.62
C TYR A 300 20.31 -40.78 17.54
N ARG A 301 21.34 -40.80 16.70
CA ARG A 301 22.27 -41.93 16.57
C ARG A 301 23.68 -41.40 16.36
N ASN A 302 24.67 -42.07 16.94
CA ASN A 302 26.07 -41.73 16.81
C ASN A 302 26.62 -42.22 15.46
N GLU A 303 26.04 -41.69 14.40
CA GLU A 303 26.44 -41.95 13.02
C GLU A 303 27.33 -40.79 12.53
N SER A 304 28.28 -41.12 11.65
CA SER A 304 29.10 -40.09 11.01
C SER A 304 28.26 -39.29 10.02
N THR A 305 28.26 -37.96 10.14
CA THR A 305 27.50 -37.09 9.23
C THR A 305 28.06 -37.17 7.80
N ASP A 306 27.22 -37.63 6.87
CA ASP A 306 27.51 -37.69 5.43
C ASP A 306 26.32 -37.15 4.61
N ALA A 307 26.22 -37.46 3.32
CA ALA A 307 25.13 -36.96 2.48
C ALA A 307 23.76 -37.63 2.78
N SER A 308 23.76 -38.78 3.44
CA SER A 308 22.58 -39.63 3.71
C SER A 308 22.32 -39.83 5.21
N HIS A 309 23.34 -39.68 6.06
CA HIS A 309 23.29 -39.89 7.50
C HIS A 309 23.64 -38.61 8.26
N ASP A 310 22.97 -38.40 9.38
CA ASP A 310 23.30 -37.32 10.32
C ASP A 310 22.98 -37.78 11.75
N PHE A 311 23.64 -37.17 12.74
CA PHE A 311 23.51 -37.59 14.14
C PHE A 311 22.12 -37.36 14.72
N MET A 312 21.37 -36.42 14.13
CA MET A 312 19.98 -36.11 14.43
C MET A 312 19.19 -36.18 13.13
N PHE A 313 18.07 -36.89 13.16
CA PHE A 313 17.14 -36.97 12.03
C PHE A 313 15.71 -37.03 12.54
N MET A 314 14.75 -36.72 11.66
CA MET A 314 13.34 -36.83 11.97
C MET A 314 12.86 -38.24 11.64
N GLN A 315 12.24 -38.91 12.61
CA GLN A 315 11.45 -40.10 12.40
C GLN A 315 9.97 -39.79 12.47
N LEU A 316 9.20 -40.67 11.86
CA LEU A 316 7.79 -40.79 12.13
C LEU A 316 7.49 -42.27 12.34
N GLU A 317 6.90 -42.54 13.49
CA GLU A 317 6.39 -43.86 13.84
C GLU A 317 4.89 -43.78 14.05
N GLY A 318 4.20 -44.90 13.87
CA GLY A 318 2.77 -44.96 14.07
C GLY A 318 2.35 -46.31 14.60
N LEU A 319 1.36 -46.27 15.49
CA LEU A 319 0.86 -47.42 16.22
C LEU A 319 -0.67 -47.46 16.08
N PHE A 320 -1.19 -48.63 15.73
CA PHE A 320 -2.61 -48.92 15.79
C PHE A 320 -2.87 -50.21 16.58
N VAL A 321 -3.61 -50.13 17.68
CA VAL A 321 -3.96 -51.26 18.55
C VAL A 321 -5.47 -51.29 18.79
N ASP A 322 -6.11 -52.40 18.42
CA ASP A 322 -7.53 -52.65 18.64
C ASP A 322 -7.81 -54.17 18.58
N LYS A 323 -9.07 -54.59 18.66
CA LYS A 323 -9.47 -55.99 18.50
C LYS A 323 -9.43 -56.39 17.03
N GLY A 324 -8.74 -57.49 16.72
CA GLY A 324 -8.75 -58.08 15.37
C GLY A 324 -7.90 -57.34 14.32
N VAL A 325 -6.94 -56.51 14.76
CA VAL A 325 -5.95 -55.87 13.88
C VAL A 325 -5.04 -56.93 13.25
N SER A 326 -4.69 -56.74 11.98
CA SER A 326 -3.92 -57.70 11.16
C SER A 326 -3.01 -56.99 10.17
N LEU A 327 -2.09 -57.73 9.52
CA LEU A 327 -1.19 -57.17 8.51
C LEU A 327 -1.92 -56.53 7.33
N ALA A 328 -3.14 -57.00 7.01
CA ALA A 328 -3.95 -56.39 5.95
C ALA A 328 -4.26 -54.92 6.24
N HIS A 329 -4.52 -54.58 7.51
CA HIS A 329 -4.73 -53.21 7.96
C HIS A 329 -3.46 -52.37 7.84
N LEU A 330 -2.30 -52.93 8.23
CA LEU A 330 -1.01 -52.27 8.06
C LEU A 330 -0.75 -51.94 6.58
N PHE A 331 -0.91 -52.91 5.69
CA PHE A 331 -0.64 -52.71 4.26
C PHE A 331 -1.62 -51.71 3.63
N ALA A 332 -2.90 -51.76 4.02
CA ALA A 332 -3.89 -50.78 3.56
C ALA A 332 -3.53 -49.36 4.03
N THR A 333 -3.17 -49.20 5.31
CA THR A 333 -2.78 -47.91 5.90
C THR A 333 -1.55 -47.35 5.19
N MET A 334 -0.51 -48.15 5.03
CA MET A 334 0.73 -47.72 4.37
C MET A 334 0.52 -47.41 2.88
N LYS A 335 -0.32 -48.19 2.19
CA LYS A 335 -0.66 -47.91 0.79
C LYS A 335 -1.40 -46.57 0.66
N SER A 336 -2.42 -46.34 1.48
CA SER A 336 -3.19 -45.08 1.50
C SER A 336 -2.29 -43.89 1.81
N PHE A 337 -1.45 -44.01 2.84
CA PHE A 337 -0.48 -42.98 3.21
C PHE A 337 0.43 -42.63 2.04
N LEU A 338 1.08 -43.63 1.42
CA LEU A 338 2.02 -43.36 0.33
C LEU A 338 1.33 -42.78 -0.90
N GLN A 339 0.12 -43.24 -1.23
CA GLN A 339 -0.67 -42.71 -2.34
C GLN A 339 -1.03 -41.24 -2.12
N ALA A 340 -1.41 -40.86 -0.90
CA ALA A 340 -1.69 -39.48 -0.52
C ALA A 340 -0.40 -38.64 -0.52
N PHE A 341 0.68 -39.14 0.08
CA PHE A 341 1.91 -38.39 0.26
C PHE A 341 2.60 -37.99 -1.05
N PHE A 342 2.64 -38.92 -2.01
CA PHE A 342 3.19 -38.70 -3.35
C PHE A 342 2.15 -38.26 -4.38
N GLU A 343 0.88 -38.12 -3.98
CA GLU A 343 -0.24 -37.74 -4.85
C GLU A 343 -0.38 -38.66 -6.08
N LYS A 344 -0.20 -39.97 -5.87
CA LYS A 344 -0.23 -41.00 -6.93
C LYS A 344 -1.11 -42.18 -6.56
N LYS A 345 -2.04 -42.53 -7.45
CA LYS A 345 -2.96 -43.66 -7.24
C LYS A 345 -2.32 -45.02 -7.51
N ASP A 346 -1.28 -45.07 -8.33
CA ASP A 346 -0.66 -46.28 -8.88
C ASP A 346 0.56 -46.76 -8.08
N ILE A 347 0.61 -46.50 -6.78
CA ILE A 347 1.68 -47.01 -5.91
C ILE A 347 1.47 -48.49 -5.59
N THR A 348 2.50 -49.29 -5.87
CA THR A 348 2.57 -50.70 -5.53
C THR A 348 3.52 -50.91 -4.35
N LEU A 349 3.13 -51.77 -3.41
CA LEU A 349 3.97 -52.18 -2.29
C LEU A 349 4.66 -53.51 -2.60
N LYS A 350 5.91 -53.64 -2.18
CA LYS A 350 6.64 -54.91 -2.14
C LYS A 350 7.06 -55.16 -0.69
N ILE A 351 6.52 -56.23 -0.13
CA ILE A 351 6.71 -56.59 1.28
C ILE A 351 7.81 -57.64 1.36
N ARG A 352 8.80 -57.41 2.23
CA ARG A 352 9.88 -58.36 2.51
C ARG A 352 9.83 -58.73 3.99
N PRO A 353 9.89 -60.00 4.38
CA PRO A 353 10.08 -60.36 5.77
C PRO A 353 11.35 -59.73 6.33
N SER A 354 11.28 -59.18 7.54
CA SER A 354 12.41 -58.62 8.26
C SER A 354 12.24 -58.87 9.75
N TYR A 355 13.25 -58.52 10.55
CA TYR A 355 13.27 -58.74 11.98
C TYR A 355 13.37 -57.43 12.74
N PHE A 356 12.41 -57.19 13.63
CA PHE A 356 12.51 -56.15 14.65
C PHE A 356 12.02 -56.73 15.98
N PRO A 357 12.75 -56.58 17.10
CA PRO A 357 12.41 -57.24 18.37
C PRO A 357 11.00 -56.93 18.93
N PHE A 358 10.46 -55.77 18.56
CA PHE A 358 9.16 -55.26 19.03
C PHE A 358 7.97 -55.65 18.14
N VAL A 359 8.17 -56.38 17.03
CA VAL A 359 7.09 -56.89 16.17
C VAL A 359 7.26 -58.37 15.83
N GLU A 360 6.15 -59.08 15.61
CA GLU A 360 6.13 -60.41 15.04
C GLU A 360 4.75 -60.73 14.43
N PRO A 361 4.63 -60.96 13.10
CA PRO A 361 5.70 -60.94 12.11
C PRO A 361 6.18 -59.52 11.77
N GLY A 362 7.50 -59.39 11.57
CA GLY A 362 8.16 -58.17 11.06
C GLY A 362 8.32 -58.15 9.54
N VAL A 363 8.24 -56.96 8.96
CA VAL A 363 8.36 -56.72 7.52
C VAL A 363 9.07 -55.40 7.21
N GLU A 364 9.76 -55.36 6.08
CA GLU A 364 10.15 -54.13 5.41
C GLU A 364 9.21 -53.87 4.23
N ILE A 365 8.80 -52.62 4.08
CA ILE A 365 7.90 -52.16 3.03
C ILE A 365 8.71 -51.29 2.05
N ASP A 366 8.85 -51.81 0.84
CA ASP A 366 9.35 -51.06 -0.30
C ASP A 366 8.17 -50.57 -1.15
N MET A 367 8.30 -49.40 -1.78
CA MET A 367 7.32 -48.89 -2.75
C MET A 367 7.89 -48.85 -4.18
N SER A 368 7.01 -48.97 -5.17
CA SER A 368 7.34 -48.64 -6.55
C SER A 368 7.79 -47.18 -6.66
N CYS A 369 8.89 -46.91 -7.36
CA CYS A 369 9.44 -45.57 -7.50
C CYS A 369 8.39 -44.61 -8.12
N PRO A 370 7.92 -43.58 -7.41
CA PRO A 370 6.90 -42.69 -7.95
C PRO A 370 7.44 -41.81 -9.08
N PHE A 371 8.76 -41.69 -9.23
CA PHE A 371 9.39 -40.76 -10.17
C PHE A 371 9.75 -41.38 -11.52
N CYS A 372 9.65 -42.71 -11.70
CA CYS A 372 10.11 -43.35 -12.94
C CYS A 372 9.46 -44.72 -13.19
N THR A 373 9.45 -45.15 -14.46
CA THR A 373 9.02 -46.50 -14.87
C THR A 373 10.18 -47.40 -15.30
N SER A 374 11.31 -46.83 -15.72
CA SER A 374 12.51 -47.53 -16.23
C SER A 374 13.68 -47.57 -15.25
N GLY A 375 13.59 -46.89 -14.10
CA GLY A 375 14.67 -46.76 -13.12
C GLY A 375 15.36 -45.39 -13.18
N CYS A 376 15.64 -44.80 -12.00
CA CYS A 376 16.30 -43.50 -11.86
C CYS A 376 17.36 -43.53 -10.75
N SER A 377 18.07 -42.41 -10.54
CA SER A 377 19.05 -42.27 -9.45
C SER A 377 18.44 -42.49 -8.07
N VAL A 378 17.22 -42.01 -7.83
CA VAL A 378 16.52 -42.08 -6.54
C VAL A 378 16.28 -43.53 -6.10
N CYS A 379 15.84 -44.40 -7.01
CA CYS A 379 15.61 -45.82 -6.74
C CYS A 379 16.81 -46.70 -7.07
N LYS A 380 18.00 -46.11 -7.30
CA LYS A 380 19.23 -46.81 -7.71
C LYS A 380 19.01 -47.77 -8.89
N ARG A 381 18.18 -47.35 -9.86
CA ARG A 381 17.74 -48.12 -11.04
C ARG A 381 16.99 -49.44 -10.75
N THR A 382 16.58 -49.69 -9.50
CA THR A 382 15.86 -50.92 -9.13
C THR A 382 14.34 -50.82 -9.33
N ARG A 383 13.82 -49.58 -9.46
CA ARG A 383 12.39 -49.22 -9.43
C ARG A 383 11.70 -49.43 -8.08
N TRP A 384 12.43 -49.82 -7.04
CA TRP A 384 11.93 -49.95 -5.68
C TRP A 384 12.66 -48.98 -4.76
N ILE A 385 11.93 -48.39 -3.82
CA ILE A 385 12.47 -47.52 -2.78
C ILE A 385 12.03 -48.12 -1.45
N GLU A 386 12.99 -48.44 -0.59
CA GLU A 386 12.72 -48.82 0.79
C GLU A 386 12.12 -47.64 1.54
N ILE A 387 11.02 -47.86 2.25
CA ILE A 387 10.27 -46.81 2.94
C ILE A 387 10.32 -46.98 4.44
N CYS A 388 9.92 -48.14 4.95
CA CYS A 388 9.73 -48.33 6.38
C CYS A 388 9.93 -49.79 6.81
N GLY A 389 10.33 -49.94 8.07
CA GLY A 389 10.13 -51.17 8.83
C GLY A 389 8.76 -51.13 9.51
N ALA A 390 8.08 -52.27 9.57
CA ALA A 390 6.75 -52.39 10.16
C ALA A 390 6.46 -53.82 10.61
N GLY A 391 5.36 -54.03 11.33
CA GLY A 391 4.91 -55.37 11.69
C GLY A 391 3.77 -55.37 12.69
N LEU A 392 3.31 -56.57 13.07
CA LEU A 392 2.36 -56.70 14.17
C LEU A 392 3.08 -56.57 15.50
N CYS A 393 2.55 -55.78 16.44
CA CYS A 393 3.17 -55.58 17.75
C CYS A 393 3.42 -56.91 18.45
N HIS A 394 4.65 -57.13 18.90
CA HIS A 394 5.02 -58.37 19.56
C HIS A 394 4.25 -58.53 20.89
N PRO A 395 3.73 -59.73 21.23
CA PRO A 395 2.93 -59.93 22.44
C PRO A 395 3.64 -59.52 23.75
N ALA A 396 4.98 -59.58 23.79
CA ALA A 396 5.74 -59.12 24.95
C ALA A 396 5.65 -57.59 25.16
N VAL A 397 5.64 -56.82 24.06
CA VAL A 397 5.51 -55.35 24.11
C VAL A 397 4.12 -54.97 24.62
N LEU A 398 3.07 -55.61 24.10
CA LEU A 398 1.70 -55.39 24.58
C LEU A 398 1.56 -55.71 26.08
N ARG A 399 2.12 -56.84 26.53
CA ARG A 399 2.13 -57.21 27.96
C ARG A 399 2.91 -56.22 28.83
N ALA A 400 4.06 -55.73 28.36
CA ALA A 400 4.85 -54.72 29.07
C ALA A 400 4.06 -53.42 29.30
N CYS A 401 3.08 -53.13 28.43
CA CYS A 401 2.19 -51.98 28.53
C CYS A 401 0.85 -52.29 29.22
N GLY A 402 0.66 -53.50 29.76
CA GLY A 402 -0.59 -53.89 30.42
C GLY A 402 -1.77 -54.19 29.47
N ILE A 403 -1.49 -54.46 28.19
CA ILE A 403 -2.48 -54.84 27.18
C ILE A 403 -2.46 -56.37 26.99
N ASP A 404 -3.62 -57.02 27.05
CA ASP A 404 -3.73 -58.47 26.85
C ASP A 404 -3.65 -58.83 25.36
N PRO A 405 -2.59 -59.50 24.89
CA PRO A 405 -2.43 -59.89 23.48
C PRO A 405 -3.40 -61.00 23.04
N ARG A 406 -4.19 -61.59 23.95
CA ARG A 406 -5.27 -62.52 23.59
C ARG A 406 -6.54 -61.79 23.17
N GLU A 407 -6.74 -60.56 23.64
CA GLU A 407 -7.90 -59.74 23.32
C GLU A 407 -7.59 -58.70 22.23
N TYR A 408 -6.39 -58.10 22.30
CA TYR A 408 -5.97 -57.03 21.40
C TYR A 408 -4.81 -57.45 20.52
N SER A 409 -4.78 -56.90 19.32
CA SER A 409 -3.64 -56.95 18.43
C SER A 409 -3.37 -55.55 17.89
N GLY A 410 -2.21 -55.35 17.30
CA GLY A 410 -1.87 -54.06 16.72
C GLY A 410 -0.76 -54.17 15.70
N PHE A 411 -0.57 -53.11 14.93
CA PHE A 411 0.61 -52.94 14.10
C PHE A 411 1.32 -51.65 14.46
N ALA A 412 2.63 -51.66 14.23
CA ALA A 412 3.46 -50.46 14.25
C ALA A 412 4.24 -50.34 12.94
N PHE A 413 4.60 -49.12 12.57
CA PHE A 413 5.47 -48.82 11.44
C PHE A 413 6.37 -47.64 11.77
N GLY A 414 7.55 -47.58 11.15
CA GLY A 414 8.50 -46.50 11.35
C GLY A 414 9.30 -46.19 10.09
N PHE A 415 9.37 -44.91 9.75
CA PHE A 415 10.23 -44.43 8.65
C PHE A 415 10.98 -43.16 9.02
N GLY A 416 12.13 -43.00 8.37
CA GLY A 416 12.88 -41.75 8.40
C GLY A 416 12.08 -40.66 7.69
N LEU A 417 11.44 -39.78 8.44
CA LEU A 417 10.73 -38.63 7.90
C LEU A 417 11.68 -37.72 7.12
N THR A 418 12.94 -37.61 7.57
CA THR A 418 14.00 -36.94 6.80
C THR A 418 14.15 -37.50 5.40
N ARG A 419 14.08 -38.83 5.23
CA ARG A 419 14.16 -39.45 3.92
C ARG A 419 12.98 -39.06 3.03
N LEU A 420 11.78 -38.98 3.61
CA LEU A 420 10.59 -38.52 2.89
C LEU A 420 10.67 -37.06 2.46
N VAL A 421 11.19 -36.17 3.32
CA VAL A 421 11.45 -34.76 2.99
C VAL A 421 12.38 -34.66 1.78
N MET A 422 13.49 -35.41 1.83
CA MET A 422 14.46 -35.44 0.75
C MET A 422 13.86 -35.97 -0.56
N LEU A 423 13.03 -37.02 -0.48
CA LEU A 423 12.34 -37.57 -1.65
C LEU A 423 11.31 -36.62 -2.23
N LYS A 424 10.51 -35.94 -1.39
CA LYS A 424 9.44 -35.04 -1.82
C LYS A 424 9.99 -33.82 -2.56
N TYR A 425 11.10 -33.27 -2.08
CA TYR A 425 11.71 -32.07 -2.67
C TYR A 425 12.95 -32.33 -3.54
N GLY A 426 13.35 -33.59 -3.72
CA GLY A 426 14.55 -33.92 -4.50
C GLY A 426 15.87 -33.46 -3.88
N ILE A 427 15.93 -33.35 -2.55
CA ILE A 427 17.14 -32.93 -1.82
C ILE A 427 18.12 -34.12 -1.80
N THR A 428 19.35 -33.87 -2.24
CA THR A 428 20.37 -34.91 -2.40
C THR A 428 21.28 -35.10 -1.19
N ASP A 429 21.31 -34.13 -0.28
CA ASP A 429 22.21 -34.10 0.87
C ASP A 429 21.47 -33.66 2.13
N ILE A 430 21.40 -34.56 3.11
CA ILE A 430 20.72 -34.31 4.40
C ILE A 430 21.27 -33.08 5.12
N ARG A 431 22.57 -32.79 4.99
CA ARG A 431 23.24 -31.69 5.70
C ARG A 431 22.70 -30.33 5.29
N LEU A 432 22.10 -30.22 4.11
CA LEU A 432 21.44 -28.99 3.68
C LEU A 432 20.26 -28.63 4.61
N LEU A 433 19.55 -29.63 5.12
CA LEU A 433 18.43 -29.44 6.05
C LEU A 433 18.88 -28.92 7.43
N HIS A 434 20.12 -29.14 7.85
CA HIS A 434 20.64 -28.62 9.13
C HIS A 434 21.59 -27.43 8.95
N SER A 435 21.97 -27.11 7.71
CA SER A 435 22.89 -26.01 7.42
C SER A 435 22.32 -24.62 7.70
N ASN A 436 20.99 -24.49 7.81
CA ASN A 436 20.27 -23.22 7.98
C ASN A 436 20.67 -22.14 6.95
N LYS A 437 21.12 -22.54 5.76
CA LYS A 437 21.46 -21.62 4.68
C LYS A 437 20.19 -20.96 4.14
N ILE A 438 20.12 -19.64 4.26
CA ILE A 438 18.95 -18.86 3.82
C ILE A 438 18.62 -19.11 2.34
N ASP A 439 19.61 -19.19 1.47
CA ASP A 439 19.41 -19.43 0.03
C ASP A 439 18.84 -20.82 -0.28
N PHE A 440 19.08 -21.79 0.60
CA PHE A 440 18.43 -23.09 0.53
C PHE A 440 16.98 -22.99 1.02
N LEU A 441 16.76 -22.40 2.19
CA LEU A 441 15.43 -22.31 2.82
C LEU A 441 14.41 -21.48 2.03
N LYS A 442 14.86 -20.50 1.24
CA LYS A 442 13.99 -19.68 0.37
C LYS A 442 13.34 -20.46 -0.78
N GLN A 443 13.76 -21.69 -1.06
CA GLN A 443 13.22 -22.51 -2.16
C GLN A 443 11.89 -23.20 -1.79
N PHE A 444 11.48 -23.11 -0.52
CA PHE A 444 10.39 -23.89 0.05
C PHE A 444 9.24 -23.03 0.51
#